data_AF-A0A3D3KIL3-F1
#
_entry.id   AF-A0A3D3KIL3-F1
#
_cell.length_a   1.000
_cell.length_b   1.000
_cell.length_c   1.000
_cell.angle_alpha   90.00
_cell.angle_beta   90.00
_cell.angle_gamma   90.00
#
_symmetry.space_group_name_H-M   'P 1'
#
loop_
_entity.id
_entity.type
_entity.pdbx_description
1 polymer ?
#
loop_
_entity_poly.entity_id
_entity_poly.type
_entity_poly.pdbx_seq_one_letter_code
_entity_poly.pdbx_strand_id
1 'polypeptide(L)'
;MINTKKHSCRQIHQPIIALLICASSLPVHAAIISDNSERRIQIRQGSSADSSVYIKPSTSASIHTPGVTMLSGENATNGDSMQGLIAQKQRDFALAASLSIEENKQVSINRRAPVYDTTYGSNRYSTANNTYNSAANAFTSMDFNAWLNSNTYRARQVADYQRYLSARVGAQNVPPLSQLLTTARSWSKCGYEPYQLPPQQLWANIVPTLRLYTELKHQGILPASSEIRSVYRSPGLNDCAGGADSSKHMNASAIDIWVPEYEDNLWRLSTMQDGLCQFWQYQGEPHNFGLGLYATGAIHLDTDGYRKWGFNHASSSSSCRY
;
A
#
# COMPACT_ATOMS: atom_id res chain seq x y z
N MET A 1 -12.22 41.88 60.97
CA MET A 1 -10.98 41.29 61.54
C MET A 1 -10.20 40.67 60.40
N ILE A 2 -9.14 41.36 59.99
CA ILE A 2 -8.25 41.00 58.89
C ILE A 2 -7.20 40.05 59.48
N ASN A 3 -6.98 38.88 58.87
CA ASN A 3 -5.93 37.97 59.29
C ASN A 3 -5.00 37.68 58.11
N THR A 4 -4.04 38.58 57.93
CA THR A 4 -2.87 38.41 57.07
C THR A 4 -1.82 37.60 57.83
N LYS A 5 -1.43 36.44 57.29
CA LYS A 5 -0.23 35.73 57.74
C LYS A 5 0.79 35.59 56.63
N LYS A 6 2.04 35.76 57.07
CA LYS A 6 3.25 36.16 56.35
C LYS A 6 3.83 35.04 55.48
N HIS A 7 4.45 35.45 54.39
CA HIS A 7 5.41 34.67 53.62
C HIS A 7 6.63 34.28 54.47
N SER A 8 7.10 33.05 54.30
CA SER A 8 8.44 32.64 54.70
C SER A 8 9.13 32.02 53.48
N CYS A 9 10.17 32.70 53.01
CA CYS A 9 11.07 32.23 51.97
C CYS A 9 12.18 31.42 52.66
N ARG A 10 12.37 30.15 52.26
CA ARG A 10 13.55 29.37 52.62
C ARG A 10 14.07 28.57 51.44
N GLN A 11 15.25 29.00 51.01
CA GLN A 11 16.42 28.26 50.54
C GLN A 11 16.26 27.15 49.47
N ILE A 12 16.87 27.50 48.33
CA ILE A 12 17.33 26.68 47.22
C ILE A 12 18.26 25.58 47.73
N HIS A 13 17.92 24.32 47.43
CA HIS A 13 18.86 23.21 47.39
C HIS A 13 18.74 22.53 46.02
N GLN A 14 19.80 22.64 45.23
CA GLN A 14 20.01 21.88 44.01
C GLN A 14 20.23 20.40 44.37
N PRO A 15 19.55 19.44 43.74
CA PRO A 15 20.00 18.06 43.77
C PRO A 15 21.03 17.86 42.65
N ILE A 16 22.27 17.59 43.05
CA ILE A 16 23.31 17.01 42.19
C ILE A 16 22.81 15.60 41.83
N ILE A 17 22.39 15.41 40.58
CA ILE A 17 22.08 14.09 40.03
C ILE A 17 23.40 13.40 39.72
N ALA A 18 23.80 12.48 40.60
CA ALA A 18 24.90 11.56 40.35
C ALA A 18 24.48 10.55 39.28
N LEU A 19 25.21 10.53 38.15
CA LEU A 19 25.13 9.48 37.15
C LEU A 19 25.67 8.17 37.74
N LEU A 20 24.78 7.24 38.05
CA LEU A 20 25.12 5.83 38.26
C LEU A 20 25.03 5.11 36.91
N ILE A 21 26.20 4.87 36.30
CA ILE A 21 26.35 4.01 35.14
C ILE A 21 26.24 2.56 35.64
N CYS A 22 25.03 2.00 35.62
CA CYS A 22 24.82 0.57 35.74
C CYS A 22 24.94 -0.05 34.34
N ALA A 23 26.10 -0.64 34.03
CA ALA A 23 26.27 -1.49 32.87
C ALA A 23 25.59 -2.85 33.13
N SER A 24 24.36 -3.01 32.64
CA SER A 24 23.72 -4.31 32.51
C SER A 24 24.03 -4.89 31.13
N SER A 25 24.85 -5.94 31.12
CA SER A 25 25.14 -6.76 29.94
C SER A 25 23.90 -7.60 29.58
N LEU A 26 23.36 -7.41 28.37
CA LEU A 26 22.40 -8.32 27.75
C LEU A 26 23.12 -9.15 26.66
N PRO A 27 22.85 -10.47 26.55
CA PRO A 27 23.41 -11.29 25.48
C PRO A 27 22.64 -11.03 24.17
N VAL A 28 23.28 -10.32 23.25
CA VAL A 28 22.81 -10.20 21.86
C VAL A 28 23.14 -11.51 21.14
N HIS A 29 22.11 -12.28 20.78
CA HIS A 29 22.23 -13.34 19.78
C HIS A 29 22.27 -12.68 18.40
N ALA A 30 23.47 -12.40 17.90
CA ALA A 30 23.68 -12.05 16.50
C ALA A 30 23.55 -13.33 15.65
N ALA A 31 22.44 -13.47 14.93
CA ALA A 31 22.36 -14.42 13.83
C ALA A 31 23.12 -13.83 12.64
N ILE A 32 24.36 -14.30 12.44
CA ILE A 32 25.15 -14.03 11.23
C ILE A 32 24.56 -14.90 10.12
N ILE A 33 23.72 -14.33 9.26
CA ILE A 33 23.46 -14.91 7.94
C ILE A 33 24.52 -14.33 7.00
N SER A 34 25.51 -15.16 6.72
CA SER A 34 26.55 -14.91 5.73
C SER A 34 25.92 -14.86 4.34
N ASP A 35 25.76 -13.68 3.78
CA ASP A 35 25.51 -13.48 2.36
C ASP A 35 26.81 -13.80 1.60
N ASN A 36 26.85 -14.98 0.98
CA ASN A 36 27.94 -15.40 0.10
C ASN A 36 27.45 -15.35 -1.35
N SER A 37 27.61 -14.20 -2.00
CA SER A 37 27.60 -14.13 -3.46
C SER A 37 28.49 -13.04 -4.04
N GLU A 38 29.68 -12.80 -3.47
CA GLU A 38 30.76 -12.12 -4.21
C GLU A 38 31.68 -13.14 -4.89
N ARG A 39 31.48 -13.30 -6.21
CA ARG A 39 32.31 -14.12 -7.09
C ARG A 39 33.65 -13.42 -7.32
N ARG A 40 34.63 -13.68 -6.45
CA ARG A 40 36.02 -13.23 -6.59
C ARG A 40 36.71 -13.97 -7.74
N ILE A 41 37.05 -13.27 -8.83
CA ILE A 41 37.85 -13.84 -9.93
C ILE A 41 39.31 -13.93 -9.47
N GLN A 42 39.83 -15.15 -9.32
CA GLN A 42 41.27 -15.42 -9.18
C GLN A 42 41.88 -15.63 -10.56
N ILE A 43 42.84 -14.79 -10.96
CA ILE A 43 43.66 -15.00 -12.15
C ILE A 43 44.84 -15.88 -11.75
N ARG A 44 44.90 -17.09 -12.30
CA ARG A 44 46.00 -18.04 -12.09
C ARG A 44 47.10 -17.74 -13.11
N GLN A 45 48.21 -17.14 -12.68
CA GLN A 45 49.45 -17.11 -13.46
C GLN A 45 50.09 -18.50 -13.44
N GLY A 46 50.21 -19.12 -14.61
CA GLY A 46 51.02 -20.32 -14.82
C GLY A 46 52.30 -19.95 -15.57
N SER A 47 53.44 -20.18 -14.93
CA SER A 47 54.76 -20.15 -15.57
C SER A 47 55.01 -21.44 -16.35
N SER A 48 55.45 -21.34 -17.60
CA SER A 48 56.36 -22.30 -18.25
C SER A 48 56.95 -21.68 -19.52
N ALA A 49 58.20 -22.06 -19.77
CA ALA A 49 59.19 -21.38 -20.58
C ALA A 49 59.15 -21.71 -22.09
N ASP A 50 59.95 -20.92 -22.81
CA ASP A 50 60.51 -21.11 -24.16
C ASP A 50 59.58 -20.94 -25.36
N SER A 51 59.70 -19.77 -26.03
CA SER A 51 60.03 -19.65 -27.46
C SER A 51 60.08 -18.18 -27.89
N SER A 52 61.24 -17.72 -28.33
CA SER A 52 61.50 -16.37 -28.83
C SER A 52 60.87 -16.14 -30.21
N VAL A 53 60.03 -15.10 -30.38
CA VAL A 53 59.70 -14.55 -31.71
C VAL A 53 59.67 -13.02 -31.66
N TYR A 54 60.41 -12.42 -32.60
CA TYR A 54 60.65 -11.00 -32.82
C TYR A 54 59.37 -10.15 -32.98
N ILE A 55 59.34 -8.99 -32.31
CA ILE A 55 58.33 -7.94 -32.49
C ILE A 55 58.76 -7.00 -33.63
N LYS A 56 57.91 -6.85 -34.65
CA LYS A 56 57.92 -5.69 -35.56
C LYS A 56 56.77 -4.75 -35.15
N PRO A 57 56.98 -3.42 -35.03
CA PRO A 57 55.90 -2.50 -34.70
C PRO A 57 55.05 -2.24 -35.95
N SER A 58 53.75 -2.53 -35.85
CA SER A 58 52.74 -2.05 -36.79
C SER A 58 52.03 -0.86 -36.16
N THR A 59 52.15 0.29 -36.81
CA THR A 59 51.42 1.52 -36.53
C THR A 59 49.95 1.34 -36.92
N SER A 60 49.05 1.23 -35.95
CA SER A 60 47.64 1.56 -36.12
C SER A 60 46.99 1.77 -34.75
N ALA A 61 46.57 3.01 -34.51
CA ALA A 61 45.80 3.40 -33.34
C ALA A 61 44.40 2.79 -33.39
N SER A 62 44.01 2.07 -32.35
CA SER A 62 42.60 1.80 -32.04
C SER A 62 42.41 1.43 -30.57
N ILE A 63 41.35 1.98 -30.01
CA ILE A 63 41.05 2.19 -28.60
C ILE A 63 40.62 0.87 -27.92
N HIS A 64 41.10 0.65 -26.69
CA HIS A 64 40.77 -0.51 -25.85
C HIS A 64 39.33 -0.46 -25.31
N THR A 65 38.66 -1.61 -25.25
CA THR A 65 37.94 -2.09 -24.03
C THR A 65 37.75 -3.62 -24.10
N PRO A 66 37.85 -4.37 -22.97
CA PRO A 66 38.10 -5.81 -22.96
C PRO A 66 36.83 -6.66 -23.02
N GLY A 67 36.83 -7.68 -23.89
CA GLY A 67 35.76 -8.68 -24.02
C GLY A 67 36.00 -9.93 -23.17
N VAL A 68 34.91 -10.47 -22.61
CA VAL A 68 34.86 -11.74 -21.89
C VAL A 68 34.75 -12.89 -22.89
N THR A 69 35.66 -13.86 -22.80
CA THR A 69 35.62 -15.12 -23.55
C THR A 69 34.56 -16.05 -22.94
N MET A 70 33.54 -16.43 -23.72
CA MET A 70 32.65 -17.54 -23.37
C MET A 70 32.82 -18.67 -24.40
N LEU A 71 33.03 -19.88 -23.89
CA LEU A 71 33.18 -21.11 -24.66
C LEU A 71 31.95 -21.35 -25.54
N SER A 72 32.22 -21.51 -26.83
CA SER A 72 31.29 -21.93 -27.87
C SER A 72 31.06 -23.44 -27.80
N GLY A 73 29.83 -23.85 -27.48
CA GLY A 73 29.27 -25.11 -27.96
C GLY A 73 28.82 -24.92 -29.41
N GLU A 74 29.21 -25.84 -30.28
CA GLU A 74 29.01 -25.77 -31.73
C GLU A 74 27.53 -25.74 -32.12
N ASN A 75 27.23 -24.99 -33.20
CA ASN A 75 25.94 -24.76 -33.85
C ASN A 75 24.97 -23.75 -33.19
N ALA A 76 25.25 -22.47 -33.33
CA ALA A 76 24.21 -21.44 -33.32
C ALA A 76 24.49 -20.38 -34.41
N THR A 77 23.79 -20.51 -35.52
CA THR A 77 23.65 -19.47 -36.55
C THR A 77 22.86 -18.28 -35.98
N ASN A 78 23.46 -17.10 -36.07
CA ASN A 78 22.86 -15.75 -36.07
C ASN A 78 22.02 -15.34 -34.83
N GLY A 79 22.49 -14.29 -34.16
CA GLY A 79 22.08 -13.89 -32.82
C GLY A 79 20.64 -13.42 -32.69
N ASP A 80 19.89 -13.99 -31.73
CA ASP A 80 18.59 -13.43 -31.35
C ASP A 80 17.98 -13.95 -30.02
N SER A 81 18.76 -14.17 -28.94
CA SER A 81 18.15 -14.74 -27.71
C SER A 81 17.57 -13.71 -26.74
N MET A 82 18.06 -12.46 -26.74
CA MET A 82 17.60 -11.43 -25.80
C MET A 82 16.62 -10.44 -26.42
N GLN A 83 16.86 -10.03 -27.68
CA GLN A 83 15.97 -9.13 -28.40
C GLN A 83 14.64 -9.84 -28.72
N GLY A 84 14.69 -11.09 -29.21
CA GLY A 84 13.50 -11.92 -29.38
C GLY A 84 12.66 -12.11 -28.12
N LEU A 85 13.30 -12.26 -26.94
CA LEU A 85 12.61 -12.42 -25.67
C LEU A 85 11.93 -11.11 -25.21
N ILE A 86 12.59 -9.96 -25.40
CA ILE A 86 12.03 -8.63 -25.12
C ILE A 86 10.81 -8.38 -26.02
N ALA A 87 10.94 -8.64 -27.32
CA ALA A 87 9.84 -8.48 -28.27
C ALA A 87 8.65 -9.40 -27.94
N GLN A 88 8.91 -10.63 -27.49
CA GLN A 88 7.85 -11.53 -27.03
C GLN A 88 7.14 -10.98 -25.79
N LYS A 89 7.88 -10.50 -24.79
CA LYS A 89 7.29 -9.91 -23.58
C LYS A 89 6.49 -8.64 -23.85
N GLN A 90 6.92 -7.83 -24.80
CA GLN A 90 6.17 -6.65 -25.24
C GLN A 90 4.86 -7.02 -25.96
N ARG A 91 4.86 -8.09 -26.77
CA ARG A 91 3.63 -8.61 -27.40
C ARG A 91 2.65 -9.18 -26.37
N ASP A 92 3.14 -9.97 -25.43
CA ASP A 92 2.34 -10.52 -24.33
C ASP A 92 1.73 -9.39 -23.48
N PHE A 93 2.50 -8.33 -23.22
CA PHE A 93 2.03 -7.13 -22.52
C PHE A 93 0.97 -6.37 -23.30
N ALA A 94 1.18 -6.14 -24.60
CA ALA A 94 0.21 -5.44 -25.45
C ALA A 94 -1.12 -6.19 -25.56
N LEU A 95 -1.07 -7.53 -25.60
CA LEU A 95 -2.27 -8.38 -25.60
C LEU A 95 -3.00 -8.33 -24.25
N ALA A 96 -2.27 -8.39 -23.13
CA ALA A 96 -2.87 -8.28 -21.80
C ALA A 96 -3.50 -6.90 -21.56
N ALA A 97 -2.85 -5.83 -22.03
CA ALA A 97 -3.37 -4.47 -21.95
C ALA A 97 -4.61 -4.28 -22.83
N SER A 98 -4.64 -4.81 -24.05
CA SER A 98 -5.80 -4.71 -24.93
C SER A 98 -6.99 -5.52 -24.40
N LEU A 99 -6.75 -6.72 -23.86
CA LEU A 99 -7.78 -7.52 -23.18
C LEU A 99 -8.34 -6.80 -21.95
N SER A 100 -7.49 -6.18 -21.12
CA SER A 100 -7.94 -5.41 -19.95
C SER A 100 -8.72 -4.14 -20.34
N ILE A 101 -8.34 -3.47 -21.43
CA ILE A 101 -9.07 -2.30 -21.95
C ILE A 101 -10.43 -2.74 -22.52
N GLU A 102 -10.48 -3.85 -23.25
CA GLU A 102 -11.72 -4.37 -23.82
C GLU A 102 -12.66 -4.91 -22.73
N GLU A 103 -12.13 -5.57 -21.70
CA GLU A 103 -12.90 -6.01 -20.52
C GLU A 103 -13.45 -4.80 -19.74
N ASN A 104 -12.68 -3.73 -19.56
CA ASN A 104 -13.15 -2.48 -18.97
C ASN A 104 -14.23 -1.79 -19.83
N LYS A 105 -14.16 -1.91 -21.16
CA LYS A 105 -15.22 -1.43 -22.09
C LYS A 105 -16.48 -2.30 -22.06
N GLN A 106 -16.35 -3.62 -21.94
CA GLN A 106 -17.49 -4.53 -21.82
C GLN A 106 -18.20 -4.40 -20.46
N VAL A 107 -17.46 -4.12 -19.38
CA VAL A 107 -18.05 -3.81 -18.06
C VAL A 107 -18.81 -2.47 -18.08
N SER A 108 -18.40 -1.51 -18.92
CA SER A 108 -19.06 -0.20 -19.03
C SER A 108 -20.25 -0.17 -20.00
N ILE A 109 -20.50 -1.23 -20.78
CA ILE A 109 -21.56 -1.27 -21.79
C ILE A 109 -22.33 -2.60 -21.67
N ASN A 110 -23.45 -2.58 -20.95
CA ASN A 110 -24.43 -3.67 -20.83
C ASN A 110 -23.98 -4.95 -20.09
N ARG A 111 -24.57 -5.19 -18.90
CA ARG A 111 -25.40 -6.40 -18.68
C ARG A 111 -26.20 -6.33 -17.37
N ARG A 112 -27.45 -6.80 -17.47
CA ARG A 112 -28.30 -7.22 -16.34
C ARG A 112 -27.47 -7.97 -15.29
N ALA A 113 -27.78 -7.70 -14.02
CA ALA A 113 -27.22 -8.40 -12.88
C ALA A 113 -27.32 -9.93 -13.07
N PRO A 114 -26.22 -10.69 -12.86
CA PRO A 114 -26.29 -12.15 -12.86
C PRO A 114 -27.10 -12.62 -11.66
N VAL A 115 -28.15 -13.41 -11.92
CA VAL A 115 -28.91 -14.10 -10.88
C VAL A 115 -28.09 -15.32 -10.47
N TYR A 116 -27.52 -15.28 -9.26
CA TYR A 116 -26.89 -16.44 -8.64
C TYR A 116 -27.94 -17.20 -7.81
N ASP A 117 -28.19 -18.45 -8.18
CA ASP A 117 -29.03 -19.37 -7.41
C ASP A 117 -28.31 -19.73 -6.10
N THR A 118 -28.90 -19.34 -4.97
CA THR A 118 -28.41 -19.67 -3.62
C THR A 118 -29.34 -20.69 -2.99
N THR A 119 -29.27 -21.92 -3.47
CA THR A 119 -29.79 -23.06 -2.72
C THR A 119 -28.73 -23.52 -1.71
N TYR A 120 -28.74 -22.95 -0.50
CA TYR A 120 -28.08 -23.56 0.66
C TYR A 120 -29.07 -23.77 1.80
N GLY A 121 -29.04 -25.00 2.33
CA GLY A 121 -30.07 -25.61 3.16
C GLY A 121 -30.47 -24.82 4.39
N SER A 122 -31.78 -24.72 4.57
CA SER A 122 -32.44 -24.21 5.74
C SER A 122 -32.20 -25.11 6.96
N ASN A 123 -31.54 -24.59 7.99
CA ASN A 123 -31.71 -25.09 9.35
C ASN A 123 -32.53 -24.07 10.15
N ARG A 124 -33.77 -24.49 10.43
CA ARG A 124 -34.77 -23.77 11.23
C ARG A 124 -34.35 -23.74 12.70
N TYR A 125 -34.26 -22.55 13.28
CA TYR A 125 -34.91 -22.26 14.56
C TYR A 125 -35.49 -20.84 14.50
N SER A 126 -36.81 -20.79 14.60
CA SER A 126 -37.64 -19.59 14.62
C SER A 126 -37.77 -19.07 16.04
N THR A 127 -37.48 -17.78 16.25
CA THR A 127 -38.24 -16.95 17.19
C THR A 127 -38.46 -15.58 16.55
N ALA A 128 -39.73 -15.18 16.54
CA ALA A 128 -40.30 -14.13 15.72
C ALA A 128 -39.97 -12.70 16.18
N ASN A 129 -40.02 -11.79 15.19
CA ASN A 129 -40.50 -10.40 15.22
C ASN A 129 -39.48 -9.35 14.73
N ASN A 130 -39.56 -9.04 13.43
CA ASN A 130 -39.67 -7.66 12.92
C ASN A 130 -39.93 -7.69 11.40
N THR A 131 -41.19 -7.49 11.01
CA THR A 131 -41.70 -7.53 9.63
C THR A 131 -41.50 -6.21 8.88
N TYR A 132 -40.36 -5.55 9.08
CA TYR A 132 -39.93 -4.38 8.33
C TYR A 132 -38.40 -4.43 8.21
N ASN A 133 -37.85 -5.16 7.23
CA ASN A 133 -36.47 -5.00 6.69
C ASN A 133 -35.97 -6.15 5.80
N SER A 134 -36.81 -7.12 5.40
CA SER A 134 -36.37 -8.29 4.64
C SER A 134 -36.36 -8.12 3.10
N ALA A 135 -36.80 -6.98 2.56
CA ALA A 135 -36.80 -6.74 1.11
C ALA A 135 -35.64 -5.85 0.60
N ALA A 136 -34.78 -5.34 1.49
CA ALA A 136 -33.65 -4.47 1.15
C ALA A 136 -32.26 -5.16 1.25
N ASN A 137 -32.22 -6.45 1.61
CA ASN A 137 -30.98 -7.17 1.95
C ASN A 137 -30.66 -8.40 1.07
N ALA A 138 -31.21 -8.48 -0.14
CA ALA A 138 -31.04 -9.64 -1.03
C ALA A 138 -30.04 -9.42 -2.19
N PHE A 139 -29.01 -8.60 -2.00
CA PHE A 139 -27.77 -8.69 -2.77
C PHE A 139 -26.65 -8.92 -1.77
N THR A 140 -26.36 -10.19 -1.51
CA THR A 140 -25.28 -10.61 -0.62
C THR A 140 -23.97 -9.97 -1.08
N SER A 141 -23.27 -9.29 -0.18
CA SER A 141 -21.88 -8.86 -0.41
C SER A 141 -21.09 -10.07 -0.91
N MET A 142 -20.56 -10.01 -2.12
CA MET A 142 -19.67 -11.06 -2.61
C MET A 142 -18.48 -11.15 -1.67
N ASP A 143 -18.22 -12.33 -1.11
CA ASP A 143 -17.02 -12.57 -0.29
C ASP A 143 -15.76 -12.33 -1.12
N PHE A 144 -14.69 -11.81 -0.51
CA PHE A 144 -13.44 -11.52 -1.22
C PHE A 144 -12.86 -12.74 -1.94
N ASN A 145 -12.91 -13.93 -1.32
CA ASN A 145 -12.40 -15.13 -1.95
C ASN A 145 -13.31 -15.59 -3.09
N ALA A 146 -14.63 -15.44 -2.95
CA ALA A 146 -15.56 -15.71 -4.05
C ALA A 146 -15.31 -14.77 -5.23
N TRP A 147 -15.09 -13.48 -4.96
CA TRP A 147 -14.72 -12.49 -5.97
C TRP A 147 -13.39 -12.84 -6.63
N LEU A 148 -12.35 -13.13 -5.84
CA LEU A 148 -11.02 -13.46 -6.33
C LEU A 148 -11.02 -14.71 -7.22
N ASN A 149 -11.73 -15.76 -6.79
CA ASN A 149 -11.73 -17.08 -7.43
C ASN A 149 -12.73 -17.21 -8.58
N SER A 150 -13.64 -16.25 -8.76
CA SER A 150 -14.58 -16.26 -9.91
C SER A 150 -13.89 -16.02 -11.26
N ASN A 151 -12.64 -15.55 -11.27
CA ASN A 151 -11.83 -15.38 -12.48
C ASN A 151 -10.34 -15.66 -12.19
N THR A 152 -9.78 -16.68 -12.83
CA THR A 152 -8.37 -17.08 -12.62
C THR A 152 -7.35 -16.02 -13.10
N TYR A 153 -7.71 -15.19 -14.08
CA TYR A 153 -6.85 -14.08 -14.52
C TYR A 153 -6.79 -12.98 -13.45
N ARG A 154 -7.94 -12.62 -12.89
CA ARG A 154 -8.04 -11.70 -11.74
C ARG A 154 -7.18 -12.18 -10.56
N ALA A 155 -7.26 -13.46 -10.21
CA ALA A 155 -6.44 -14.03 -9.13
C ALA A 155 -4.94 -13.84 -9.35
N ARG A 156 -4.45 -14.01 -10.59
CA ARG A 156 -3.04 -13.75 -10.94
C ARG A 156 -2.68 -12.28 -10.81
N GLN A 157 -3.51 -11.37 -11.32
CA GLN A 157 -3.25 -9.93 -11.24
C GLN A 157 -3.22 -9.42 -9.79
N VAL A 158 -4.11 -9.93 -8.93
CA VAL A 158 -4.12 -9.61 -7.50
C VAL A 158 -2.85 -10.12 -6.81
N ALA A 159 -2.39 -11.32 -7.16
CA ALA A 159 -1.12 -11.85 -6.65
C ALA A 159 0.08 -11.01 -7.12
N ASP A 160 0.07 -10.51 -8.37
CA ASP A 160 1.11 -9.64 -8.91
C ASP A 160 1.15 -8.30 -8.17
N TYR A 161 -0.02 -7.72 -7.90
CA TYR A 161 -0.16 -6.51 -7.10
C TYR A 161 0.34 -6.70 -5.67
N GLN A 162 0.01 -7.82 -5.02
CA GLN A 162 0.52 -8.14 -3.69
C GLN A 162 2.05 -8.22 -3.67
N ARG A 163 2.67 -8.89 -4.66
CA ARG A 163 4.13 -8.96 -4.78
C ARG A 163 4.74 -7.58 -5.03
N TYR A 164 4.11 -6.77 -5.87
CA TYR A 164 4.53 -5.40 -6.12
C TYR A 164 4.55 -4.58 -4.83
N LEU A 165 3.46 -4.60 -4.05
CA LEU A 165 3.38 -3.86 -2.78
C LEU A 165 4.38 -4.40 -1.76
N SER A 166 4.48 -5.72 -1.62
CA SER A 166 5.40 -6.37 -0.67
C SER A 166 6.85 -5.96 -0.92
N ALA A 167 7.25 -5.84 -2.19
CA ALA A 167 8.60 -5.39 -2.55
C ALA A 167 8.87 -3.90 -2.26
N ARG A 168 7.83 -3.08 -2.07
CA ARG A 168 7.94 -1.62 -1.91
C ARG A 168 7.73 -1.13 -0.48
N VAL A 169 6.88 -1.81 0.29
CA VAL A 169 6.58 -1.47 1.67
C VAL A 169 6.98 -2.55 2.68
N GLY A 170 7.37 -3.74 2.22
CA GLY A 170 7.60 -4.91 3.05
C GLY A 170 6.33 -5.73 3.23
N ALA A 171 6.42 -7.06 3.16
CA ALA A 171 5.25 -7.95 3.17
C ALA A 171 4.36 -7.79 4.43
N GLN A 172 4.97 -7.50 5.58
CA GLN A 172 4.29 -7.26 6.85
C GLN A 172 3.52 -5.94 6.90
N ASN A 173 3.85 -5.00 6.00
CA ASN A 173 3.24 -3.67 5.93
C ASN A 173 2.20 -3.57 4.80
N VAL A 174 1.87 -4.68 4.15
CA VAL A 174 0.77 -4.75 3.18
C VAL A 174 -0.50 -5.13 3.96
N PRO A 175 -1.51 -4.24 4.05
CA PRO A 175 -2.79 -4.61 4.65
C PRO A 175 -3.46 -5.77 3.91
N PRO A 176 -4.45 -6.45 4.54
CA PRO A 176 -5.21 -7.50 3.87
C PRO A 176 -5.74 -7.05 2.50
N LEU A 177 -5.56 -7.86 1.46
CA LEU A 177 -6.01 -7.50 0.11
C LEU A 177 -7.53 -7.33 0.03
N SER A 178 -8.27 -8.05 0.87
CA SER A 178 -9.71 -7.86 1.03
C SER A 178 -10.07 -6.43 1.45
N GLN A 179 -9.20 -5.73 2.18
CA GLN A 179 -9.38 -4.32 2.51
C GLN A 179 -8.82 -3.41 1.40
N LEU A 180 -7.59 -3.68 0.92
CA LEU A 180 -6.93 -2.84 -0.09
C LEU A 180 -7.64 -2.77 -1.44
N LEU A 181 -8.41 -3.80 -1.77
CA LEU A 181 -9.14 -3.87 -3.02
C LEU A 181 -10.61 -3.47 -2.86
N THR A 182 -11.06 -3.12 -1.65
CA THR A 182 -12.42 -2.62 -1.44
C THR A 182 -12.63 -1.31 -2.19
N THR A 183 -13.72 -1.22 -2.94
CA THR A 183 -14.01 -0.06 -3.82
C THR A 183 -14.60 1.11 -3.05
N ALA A 184 -15.92 1.24 -3.01
CA ALA A 184 -16.66 2.30 -2.33
C ALA A 184 -17.77 1.68 -1.47
N ARG A 185 -18.09 2.27 -0.31
CA ARG A 185 -19.21 1.79 0.54
C ARG A 185 -20.55 1.70 -0.20
N SER A 186 -20.75 2.56 -1.20
CA SER A 186 -21.95 2.61 -2.06
C SER A 186 -21.89 1.70 -3.28
N TRP A 187 -20.88 0.81 -3.41
CA TRP A 187 -20.69 -0.05 -4.60
C TRP A 187 -21.98 -0.74 -5.05
N SER A 188 -22.73 -1.29 -4.08
CA SER A 188 -23.95 -2.07 -4.35
C SER A 188 -25.06 -1.18 -4.90
N LYS A 189 -25.29 -0.03 -4.26
CA LYS A 189 -26.24 0.98 -4.73
C LYS A 189 -25.86 1.52 -6.11
N CYS A 190 -24.56 1.59 -6.40
CA CYS A 190 -24.03 2.06 -7.68
C CYS A 190 -23.97 0.98 -8.76
N GLY A 191 -24.25 -0.30 -8.45
CA GLY A 191 -24.17 -1.40 -9.42
C GLY A 191 -22.75 -1.79 -9.82
N TYR A 192 -21.75 -1.54 -8.97
CA TYR A 192 -20.35 -1.95 -9.18
C TYR A 192 -20.00 -3.20 -8.36
N GLU A 193 -18.81 -3.78 -8.56
CA GLU A 193 -18.31 -4.85 -7.69
C GLU A 193 -17.78 -4.28 -6.35
N PRO A 194 -17.84 -5.06 -5.24
CA PRO A 194 -17.30 -4.66 -3.95
C PRO A 194 -15.77 -4.50 -3.96
N TYR A 195 -15.09 -5.19 -4.87
CA TYR A 195 -13.65 -5.17 -5.00
C TYR A 195 -13.21 -4.84 -6.42
N GLN A 196 -12.08 -4.13 -6.54
CA GLN A 196 -11.50 -3.82 -7.84
C GLN A 196 -9.98 -3.63 -7.69
N LEU A 197 -9.24 -4.17 -8.65
CA LEU A 197 -7.81 -3.89 -8.78
C LEU A 197 -7.60 -2.53 -9.46
N PRO A 198 -6.77 -1.62 -8.92
CA PRO A 198 -6.41 -0.40 -9.64
C PRO A 198 -5.67 -0.75 -10.94
N PRO A 199 -5.85 0.04 -12.01
CA PRO A 199 -5.00 -0.04 -13.19
C PRO A 199 -3.51 -0.03 -12.83
N GLN A 200 -2.71 -0.86 -13.49
CA GLN A 200 -1.31 -1.10 -13.11
C GLN A 200 -0.47 0.18 -13.05
N GLN A 201 -0.73 1.13 -13.96
CA GLN A 201 -0.06 2.43 -14.00
C GLN A 201 -0.29 3.27 -12.73
N LEU A 202 -1.32 2.99 -11.93
CA LEU A 202 -1.61 3.69 -10.68
C LEU A 202 -1.03 2.99 -9.44
N TRP A 203 -0.47 1.78 -9.56
CA TRP A 203 -0.02 1.00 -8.39
C TRP A 203 1.04 1.72 -7.56
N ALA A 204 1.89 2.53 -8.19
CA ALA A 204 2.92 3.29 -7.48
C ALA A 204 2.34 4.34 -6.53
N ASN A 205 1.14 4.85 -6.82
CA ASN A 205 0.56 6.00 -6.14
C ASN A 205 0.10 5.67 -4.71
N ILE A 206 -0.24 4.40 -4.43
CA ILE A 206 -0.66 3.97 -3.09
C ILE A 206 0.53 3.76 -2.15
N VAL A 207 1.75 3.56 -2.69
CA VAL A 207 2.92 3.17 -1.91
C VAL A 207 3.25 4.17 -0.79
N PRO A 208 3.29 5.50 -1.03
CA PRO A 208 3.54 6.45 0.05
C PRO A 208 2.40 6.47 1.07
N THR A 209 1.15 6.26 0.64
CA THR A 209 -0.03 6.17 1.50
C THR A 209 0.05 4.99 2.46
N LEU A 210 0.47 3.81 1.97
CA LEU A 210 0.66 2.63 2.82
C LEU A 210 1.81 2.80 3.82
N ARG A 211 2.87 3.50 3.43
CA ARG A 211 3.96 3.86 4.35
C ARG A 211 3.48 4.79 5.45
N LEU A 212 2.74 5.84 5.09
CA LEU A 212 2.14 6.76 6.07
C LEU A 212 1.15 6.03 6.99
N TYR A 213 0.29 5.17 6.45
CA TYR A 213 -0.63 4.35 7.24
C TYR A 213 0.11 3.45 8.24
N THR A 214 1.21 2.81 7.80
CA THR A 214 2.06 1.99 8.68
C THR A 214 2.70 2.82 9.78
N GLU A 215 3.24 4.00 9.44
CA GLU A 215 3.86 4.92 10.39
C GLU A 215 2.87 5.38 11.47
N LEU A 216 1.65 5.77 11.06
CA LEU A 216 0.59 6.17 12.00
C LEU A 216 0.21 5.02 12.95
N LYS A 217 0.22 3.77 12.48
CA LYS A 217 0.00 2.59 13.35
C LYS A 217 1.18 2.35 14.29
N HIS A 218 2.40 2.49 13.80
CA HIS A 218 3.61 2.32 14.61
C HIS A 218 3.73 3.38 15.72
N GLN A 219 3.33 4.62 15.45
CA GLN A 219 3.28 5.71 16.44
C GLN A 219 2.07 5.59 17.39
N GLY A 220 1.20 4.60 17.21
CA GLY A 220 0.00 4.40 18.04
C GLY A 220 -1.10 5.44 17.83
N ILE A 221 -1.00 6.28 16.79
CA ILE A 221 -2.04 7.25 16.42
C ILE A 221 -3.25 6.50 15.87
N LEU A 222 -3.02 5.59 14.92
CA LEU A 222 -4.04 4.65 14.46
C LEU A 222 -3.91 3.34 15.25
N PRO A 223 -4.97 2.83 15.90
CA PRO A 223 -4.88 1.56 16.59
C PRO A 223 -4.71 0.39 15.62
N ALA A 224 -4.23 -0.74 16.14
CA ALA A 224 -4.03 -1.96 15.37
C ALA A 224 -5.31 -2.44 14.65
N SER A 225 -6.46 -2.21 15.29
CA SER A 225 -7.82 -2.53 14.82
C SER A 225 -8.31 -1.69 13.63
N SER A 226 -7.55 -0.68 13.19
CA SER A 226 -7.93 0.17 12.07
C SER A 226 -8.11 -0.65 10.79
N GLU A 227 -9.24 -0.49 10.12
CA GLU A 227 -9.61 -1.19 8.90
C GLU A 227 -9.72 -0.22 7.71
N ILE A 228 -9.19 -0.61 6.56
CA ILE A 228 -9.40 0.11 5.30
C ILE A 228 -10.72 -0.36 4.67
N ARG A 229 -11.59 0.59 4.29
CA ARG A 229 -12.95 0.31 3.79
C ARG A 229 -13.24 0.90 2.41
N SER A 230 -12.30 1.63 1.81
CA SER A 230 -12.40 2.15 0.44
C SER A 230 -11.02 2.62 -0.03
N VAL A 231 -10.62 2.26 -1.25
CA VAL A 231 -9.27 2.55 -1.80
C VAL A 231 -9.37 3.06 -3.23
N TYR A 232 -9.27 2.20 -4.24
CA TYR A 232 -9.40 2.64 -5.62
C TYR A 232 -10.87 2.69 -6.02
N ARG A 233 -11.27 3.81 -6.62
CA ARG A 233 -12.59 3.95 -7.25
C ARG A 233 -12.41 4.27 -8.71
N SER A 234 -13.01 3.48 -9.59
CA SER A 234 -13.11 3.88 -11.00
C SER A 234 -13.88 5.21 -11.12
N PRO A 235 -13.64 6.00 -12.18
CA PRO A 235 -14.30 7.30 -12.32
C PRO A 235 -15.83 7.25 -12.21
N GLY A 236 -16.46 6.27 -12.87
CA GLY A 236 -17.91 6.11 -12.81
C GLY A 236 -18.43 5.71 -11.42
N LEU A 237 -17.69 4.88 -10.68
CA LEU A 237 -18.04 4.57 -9.30
C LEU A 237 -17.84 5.78 -8.38
N ASN A 238 -16.78 6.56 -8.57
CA ASN A 238 -16.52 7.76 -7.78
C ASN A 238 -17.66 8.78 -7.95
N ASP A 239 -18.08 9.04 -9.19
CA ASP A 239 -19.21 9.93 -9.50
C ASP A 239 -20.51 9.46 -8.83
N CYS A 240 -20.90 8.20 -9.02
CA CYS A 240 -22.10 7.64 -8.39
C CYS A 240 -22.04 7.68 -6.84
N ALA A 241 -20.85 7.49 -6.27
CA ALA A 241 -20.63 7.57 -4.83
C ALA A 241 -20.65 9.01 -4.28
N GLY A 242 -20.82 10.03 -5.14
CA GLY A 242 -20.78 11.44 -4.75
C GLY A 242 -19.36 11.92 -4.43
N GLY A 243 -18.34 11.25 -4.96
CA GLY A 243 -16.95 11.68 -4.82
C GLY A 243 -16.66 12.92 -5.66
N ALA A 244 -15.74 13.76 -5.21
CA ALA A 244 -15.29 14.93 -5.96
C ALA A 244 -14.58 14.53 -7.28
N ASP A 245 -14.65 15.41 -8.29
CA ASP A 245 -13.96 15.23 -9.58
C ASP A 245 -12.44 15.08 -9.46
N SER A 246 -11.85 15.66 -8.40
CA SER A 246 -10.43 15.58 -8.08
C SER A 246 -10.12 14.52 -7.02
N SER A 247 -11.03 13.56 -6.78
CA SER A 247 -10.87 12.56 -5.74
C SER A 247 -9.61 11.72 -5.93
N LYS A 248 -8.83 11.62 -4.85
CA LYS A 248 -7.57 10.86 -4.81
C LYS A 248 -7.77 9.35 -4.84
N HIS A 249 -8.98 8.87 -4.55
CA HIS A 249 -9.34 7.46 -4.78
C HIS A 249 -9.27 7.07 -6.26
N MET A 250 -9.56 7.98 -7.18
CA MET A 250 -9.43 7.72 -8.63
C MET A 250 -7.98 7.62 -9.09
N ASN A 251 -7.03 8.17 -8.32
CA ASN A 251 -5.60 8.09 -8.59
C ASN A 251 -4.92 6.91 -7.84
N ALA A 252 -5.69 6.08 -7.13
CA ALA A 252 -5.19 5.03 -6.24
C ALA A 252 -4.15 5.54 -5.23
N SER A 253 -4.31 6.77 -4.73
CA SER A 253 -3.43 7.38 -3.73
C SER A 253 -4.11 7.62 -2.38
N ALA A 254 -5.35 7.16 -2.22
CA ALA A 254 -6.17 7.40 -1.04
C ALA A 254 -6.72 6.11 -0.43
N ILE A 255 -6.92 6.14 0.88
CA ILE A 255 -7.63 5.13 1.66
C ILE A 255 -8.63 5.81 2.60
N ASP A 256 -9.81 5.20 2.71
CA ASP A 256 -10.78 5.50 3.77
C ASP A 256 -10.63 4.45 4.88
N ILE A 257 -10.44 4.91 6.11
CA ILE A 257 -10.18 4.10 7.29
C ILE A 257 -11.38 4.19 8.24
N TRP A 258 -11.61 3.10 8.96
CA TRP A 258 -12.58 2.95 10.02
C TRP A 258 -11.91 2.28 11.22
N VAL A 259 -12.34 2.63 12.43
CA VAL A 259 -11.84 2.03 13.67
C VAL A 259 -13.02 1.45 14.45
N PRO A 260 -13.33 0.16 14.29
CA PRO A 260 -14.52 -0.46 14.87
C PRO A 260 -14.62 -0.28 16.39
N GLU A 261 -13.49 -0.40 17.10
CA GLU A 261 -13.48 -0.30 18.56
C GLU A 261 -13.78 1.10 19.11
N TYR A 262 -13.81 2.14 18.26
CA TYR A 262 -14.10 3.51 18.66
C TYR A 262 -15.49 4.00 18.22
N GLU A 263 -16.28 3.17 17.51
CA GLU A 263 -17.60 3.56 16.95
C GLU A 263 -18.54 4.14 18.02
N ASP A 264 -18.63 3.47 19.17
CA ASP A 264 -19.48 3.89 20.30
C ASP A 264 -18.69 4.65 21.40
N ASN A 265 -17.45 5.07 21.12
CA ASN A 265 -16.60 5.76 22.09
C ASN A 265 -16.08 7.09 21.54
N LEU A 266 -16.92 8.12 21.65
CA LEU A 266 -16.64 9.48 21.16
C LEU A 266 -15.34 10.08 21.72
N TRP A 267 -14.99 9.76 22.97
CA TRP A 267 -13.75 10.27 23.57
C TRP A 267 -12.50 9.67 22.91
N ARG A 268 -12.48 8.34 22.70
CA ARG A 268 -11.37 7.68 21.99
C ARG A 268 -11.31 8.12 20.53
N LEU A 269 -12.47 8.24 19.87
CA LEU A 269 -12.54 8.75 18.50
C LEU A 269 -11.96 10.17 18.40
N SER A 270 -12.39 11.10 19.26
CA SER A 270 -11.88 12.48 19.29
C SER A 270 -10.38 12.52 19.57
N THR A 271 -9.91 11.74 20.55
CA THR A 271 -8.48 11.70 20.91
C THR A 271 -7.61 11.20 19.75
N MET A 272 -8.06 10.17 19.03
CA MET A 272 -7.39 9.69 17.82
C MET A 272 -7.38 10.76 16.72
N GLN A 273 -8.51 11.43 16.49
CA GLN A 273 -8.61 12.51 15.52
C GLN A 273 -7.67 13.67 15.86
N ASP A 274 -7.56 14.05 17.13
CA ASP A 274 -6.61 15.06 17.61
C ASP A 274 -5.15 14.62 17.36
N GLY A 275 -4.83 13.34 17.59
CA GLY A 275 -3.51 12.79 17.26
C GLY A 275 -3.18 12.82 15.77
N LEU A 276 -4.16 12.52 14.90
CA LEU A 276 -4.01 12.65 13.44
C LEU A 276 -3.79 14.12 13.03
N CYS A 277 -4.50 15.05 13.67
CA CYS A 277 -4.34 16.48 13.44
C CYS A 277 -2.95 16.97 13.84
N GLN A 278 -2.45 16.56 15.01
CA GLN A 278 -1.09 16.89 15.44
C GLN A 278 -0.04 16.32 14.50
N PHE A 279 -0.19 15.05 14.08
CA PHE A 279 0.72 14.47 13.10
C PHE A 279 0.69 15.24 11.78
N TRP A 280 -0.50 15.55 11.27
CA TRP A 280 -0.65 16.33 10.06
C TRP A 280 0.08 17.66 10.16
N GLN A 281 -0.12 18.40 11.25
CA GLN A 281 0.49 19.71 11.47
C GLN A 281 2.02 19.67 11.55
N TYR A 282 2.58 18.73 12.30
CA TYR A 282 4.01 18.72 12.63
C TYR A 282 4.86 17.82 11.72
N GLN A 283 4.25 16.80 11.11
CA GLN A 283 4.94 15.76 10.33
C GLN A 283 4.31 15.54 8.95
N GLY A 284 3.14 16.13 8.64
CA GLY A 284 2.37 15.78 7.44
C GLY A 284 2.90 16.36 6.13
N GLU A 285 3.58 17.50 6.15
CA GLU A 285 4.06 18.17 4.92
C GLU A 285 5.04 17.30 4.12
N PRO A 286 6.09 16.68 4.72
CA PRO A 286 6.96 15.75 4.00
C PRO A 286 6.26 14.55 3.36
N HIS A 287 5.06 14.19 3.83
CA HIS A 287 4.27 13.08 3.30
C HIS A 287 3.26 13.50 2.21
N ASN A 288 3.14 14.80 1.92
CA ASN A 288 2.00 15.34 1.16
C ASN A 288 0.65 14.87 1.74
N PHE A 289 0.54 14.86 3.07
CA PHE A 289 -0.56 14.22 3.77
C PHE A 289 -1.89 14.98 3.56
N GLY A 290 -2.79 14.38 2.78
CA GLY A 290 -4.19 14.75 2.69
C GLY A 290 -5.02 14.07 3.78
N LEU A 291 -5.62 14.87 4.68
CA LEU A 291 -6.38 14.36 5.82
C LEU A 291 -7.84 14.85 5.80
N GLY A 292 -8.80 13.93 5.69
CA GLY A 292 -10.22 14.21 5.87
C GLY A 292 -10.76 13.55 7.13
N LEU A 293 -11.37 14.32 8.02
CA LEU A 293 -11.96 13.80 9.25
C LEU A 293 -13.47 14.05 9.28
N TYR A 294 -14.25 12.99 9.50
CA TYR A 294 -15.71 13.04 9.49
C TYR A 294 -16.28 12.75 10.87
N ALA A 295 -17.37 13.43 11.22
CA ALA A 295 -18.08 13.22 12.49
C ALA A 295 -18.62 11.77 12.65
N THR A 296 -18.83 11.08 11.54
CA THR A 296 -19.21 9.65 11.52
C THR A 296 -18.08 8.72 11.97
N GLY A 297 -16.87 9.21 12.15
CA GLY A 297 -15.68 8.41 12.47
C GLY A 297 -14.91 7.90 11.26
N ALA A 298 -15.40 8.14 10.04
CA ALA A 298 -14.63 7.88 8.83
C ALA A 298 -13.40 8.81 8.77
N ILE A 299 -12.28 8.27 8.30
CA ILE A 299 -11.01 8.99 8.16
C ILE A 299 -10.53 8.78 6.73
N HIS A 300 -10.30 9.87 6.00
CA HIS A 300 -9.65 9.84 4.70
C HIS A 300 -8.16 10.15 4.87
N LEU A 301 -7.32 9.34 4.23
CA LEU A 301 -5.87 9.51 4.22
C LEU A 301 -5.36 9.36 2.77
N ASP A 302 -4.64 10.36 2.26
CA ASP A 302 -3.89 10.25 1.01
C ASP A 302 -2.52 10.94 1.11
N THR A 303 -1.68 10.70 0.11
CA THR A 303 -0.33 11.29 -0.01
C THR A 303 -0.15 12.05 -1.32
N ASP A 304 -1.24 12.64 -1.82
CA ASP A 304 -1.31 13.35 -3.11
C ASP A 304 -1.76 14.81 -2.90
N GLY A 305 -1.27 15.41 -1.81
CA GLY A 305 -1.30 16.85 -1.54
C GLY A 305 -1.47 17.16 -0.05
N TYR A 306 -0.61 18.03 0.50
CA TYR A 306 -0.69 18.44 1.90
C TYR A 306 -1.90 19.35 2.16
N ARG A 307 -2.99 18.80 2.69
CA ARG A 307 -4.25 19.51 2.92
C ARG A 307 -5.12 18.81 3.94
N LYS A 308 -6.13 19.53 4.45
CA LYS A 308 -7.11 18.98 5.38
C LYS A 308 -8.52 19.48 5.11
N TRP A 309 -9.53 18.68 5.46
CA TRP A 309 -10.94 19.05 5.35
C TRP A 309 -11.81 18.29 6.36
N GLY A 310 -13.05 18.73 6.53
CA GLY A 310 -14.01 18.06 7.41
C GLY A 310 -15.35 17.73 6.74
N PHE A 311 -16.43 17.84 7.52
CA PHE A 311 -17.75 17.33 7.17
C PHE A 311 -18.36 17.87 5.86
N ASN A 312 -18.00 19.09 5.42
CA ASN A 312 -18.50 19.67 4.16
C ASN A 312 -17.48 19.59 3.02
N HIS A 313 -16.44 18.76 3.15
CA HIS A 313 -15.34 18.63 2.21
C HIS A 313 -14.49 19.90 2.02
N ALA A 314 -14.62 20.89 2.91
CA ALA A 314 -13.83 22.10 2.88
C ALA A 314 -12.82 22.16 4.05
N SER A 315 -11.73 22.89 3.82
CA SER A 315 -10.72 23.17 4.85
C SER A 315 -11.30 23.95 6.03
N SER A 316 -12.26 24.84 5.78
CA SER A 316 -12.93 25.64 6.82
C SER A 316 -13.73 24.81 7.82
N SER A 317 -14.14 23.59 7.46
CA SER A 317 -14.85 22.68 8.36
C SER A 317 -13.95 21.63 9.01
N SER A 318 -12.64 21.70 8.80
CA SER A 318 -11.68 20.74 9.35
C SER A 318 -11.67 20.81 10.88
N SER A 319 -11.63 19.65 11.54
CA SER A 319 -11.45 19.55 12.99
C SER A 319 -10.03 19.91 13.44
N CYS A 320 -9.01 19.66 12.60
CA CYS A 320 -7.64 20.06 12.93
C CYS A 320 -7.48 21.58 12.92
N ARG A 321 -7.18 22.15 14.09
CA ARG A 321 -6.97 23.59 14.28
C ARG A 321 -5.47 23.89 14.36
N TYR A 322 -5.01 24.68 13.38
CA TYR A 322 -3.62 25.07 13.11
C TYR A 322 -2.69 23.93 12.70
#